data_AF-A0A974YU30-F1
#
_entry.id   AF-A0A974YU30-F1
#
_cell.length_a   1.000
_cell.length_b   1.000
_cell.length_c   1.000
_cell.angle_alpha   90.00
_cell.angle_beta   90.00
_cell.angle_gamma   90.00
#
_symmetry.space_group_name_H-M   'P 1'
#
loop_
_entity.id
_entity.type
_entity.pdbx_description
1 polymer ?
#
loop_
_entity_poly.entity_id
_entity_poly.type
_entity_poly.pdbx_seq_one_letter_code
_entity_poly.pdbx_strand_id
1 'polypeptide(L)' 'MKKIYLLLFTLSCILTANAQLQTGDIAFTGYNSDGTDSFSFVTFVEIPANTVIIFTDNG' A
#
# COMPACT_ATOMS: atom_id res chain seq x y z
N MET A 1 34.98 9.47 -0.59
CA MET A 1 34.39 9.16 -1.91
C MET A 1 33.40 8.00 -1.87
N LYS A 2 33.81 6.73 -1.66
CA LYS A 2 32.90 5.56 -1.65
C LYS A 2 31.68 5.66 -0.70
N LYS A 3 31.88 6.18 0.52
CA LYS A 3 30.81 6.36 1.51
C LYS A 3 29.77 7.41 1.10
N ILE A 4 30.18 8.43 0.33
CA ILE A 4 29.29 9.48 -0.16
C ILE A 4 28.32 8.91 -1.20
N TYR A 5 28.82 8.04 -2.09
CA TYR A 5 28.00 7.39 -3.12
C TYR A 5 26.99 6.42 -2.52
N LEU A 6 27.40 5.68 -1.49
CA LEU A 6 26.49 4.79 -0.76
C LEU A 6 25.37 5.59 -0.07
N LEU A 7 25.70 6.72 0.56
CA LEU A 7 24.71 7.59 1.21
C LEU A 7 23.72 8.20 0.21
N LEU A 8 24.22 8.65 -0.95
CA LEU A 8 23.39 9.18 -2.02
C LEU A 8 22.45 8.11 -2.61
N PHE A 9 22.94 6.87 -2.77
CA PHE A 9 22.13 5.74 -3.25
C PHE A 9 21.04 5.35 -2.26
N THR A 10 21.34 5.32 -0.96
CA THR A 10 20.32 5.05 0.06
C THR A 10 19.27 6.16 0.12
N LEU A 11 19.66 7.42 -0.06
CA LEU A 11 18.74 8.55 -0.05
C LEU A 11 17.80 8.54 -1.26
N SER A 12 18.28 8.16 -2.45
CA SER A 12 17.42 8.07 -3.64
C SER A 12 16.35 6.99 -3.51
N CYS A 13 16.66 5.83 -2.92
CA CYS A 13 15.69 4.76 -2.72
C CYS A 13 14.53 5.15 -1.79
N ILE A 14 14.81 5.94 -0.74
CA ILE A 14 13.80 6.39 0.22
C ILE A 14 12.85 7.41 -0.43
N LEU A 15 13.37 8.30 -1.28
CA LEU A 15 12.56 9.31 -1.97
C LEU A 15 11.62 8.72 -3.02
N THR A 16 11.94 7.55 -3.56
CA THR A 16 11.09 6.84 -4.55
C THR A 16 10.12 5.84 -3.93
N ALA A 17 10.12 5.66 -2.60
CA ALA A 17 9.23 4.73 -1.91
C ALA A 17 7.80 5.31 -1.80
N ASN A 18 7.06 5.37 -2.91
CA ASN A 18 5.65 5.79 -2.97
C ASN A 18 4.72 4.59 -3.13
N ALA A 19 4.78 3.64 -2.20
CA ALA A 19 4.03 2.38 -2.30
C ALA A 19 2.71 2.37 -1.52
N GLN A 20 2.07 3.52 -1.28
CA GLN A 20 0.91 3.58 -0.39
C GLN A 20 -0.29 4.27 -1.03
N LEU A 21 -1.43 3.59 -0.96
CA LEU A 21 -2.75 4.18 -1.19
C LEU A 21 -2.96 5.35 -0.24
N GLN A 22 -3.42 6.47 -0.76
CA GLN A 22 -3.75 7.63 0.04
C GLN A 22 -5.12 7.46 0.70
N THR A 23 -5.35 8.23 1.76
CA THR A 23 -6.69 8.26 2.38
C THR A 23 -7.71 8.71 1.34
N GLY A 24 -8.76 7.90 1.16
CA GLY A 24 -9.81 8.16 0.18
C GLY A 24 -9.63 7.47 -1.18
N ASP A 25 -8.52 6.77 -1.42
CA ASP A 25 -8.31 6.01 -2.67
C ASP A 25 -9.17 4.74 -2.74
N ILE A 26 -9.57 4.20 -1.59
CA ILE A 26 -10.37 2.98 -1.43
C ILE A 26 -11.44 3.18 -0.35
N ALA A 27 -12.60 2.55 -0.54
CA ALA A 27 -13.59 2.35 0.52
C ALA A 27 -13.99 0.88 0.65
N PHE A 28 -14.16 0.42 1.89
CA PHE A 28 -14.80 -0.86 2.17
C PHE A 28 -16.31 -0.73 1.96
N THR A 29 -16.89 -1.72 1.30
CA THR A 29 -18.33 -1.80 1.01
C THR A 29 -19.01 -2.96 1.72
N GLY A 30 -18.25 -3.88 2.31
CA GLY A 30 -18.79 -5.00 3.06
C GLY A 30 -17.75 -5.70 3.93
N TYR A 31 -18.23 -6.25 5.04
CA TYR A 31 -17.49 -7.11 5.96
C TYR A 31 -18.42 -8.25 6.39
N ASN A 32 -17.94 -9.48 6.31
CA ASN A 32 -18.61 -10.66 6.85
C ASN A 32 -17.59 -11.45 7.68
N SER A 33 -17.98 -11.76 8.91
CA SER A 33 -17.26 -12.66 9.83
C SER A 33 -18.16 -13.77 10.36
N ASP A 34 -19.36 -13.94 9.79
CA ASP A 34 -20.24 -15.05 10.08
C ASP A 34 -20.02 -16.14 9.02
N GLY A 35 -19.23 -17.15 9.38
CA GLY A 35 -18.82 -18.22 8.47
C GLY A 35 -17.41 -18.00 7.92
N THR A 36 -17.29 -17.73 6.61
CA THR A 36 -15.99 -17.46 5.97
C THR A 36 -15.71 -15.97 5.95
N ASP A 37 -14.65 -15.57 6.65
CA ASP A 37 -14.21 -14.18 6.71
C ASP A 37 -13.98 -13.60 5.31
N SER A 38 -14.64 -12.47 5.05
CA SER A 38 -14.54 -11.79 3.76
C SER A 38 -14.73 -10.28 3.88
N PHE A 39 -14.08 -9.58 2.95
CA PHE A 39 -14.18 -8.14 2.78
C PHE A 39 -14.52 -7.81 1.33
N SER A 40 -15.27 -6.73 1.12
CA SER A 40 -15.49 -6.13 -0.19
C SER A 40 -15.01 -4.68 -0.17
N PHE A 41 -14.37 -4.23 -1.25
CA PHE A 41 -13.89 -2.86 -1.38
C PHE A 41 -14.01 -2.37 -2.83
N VAL A 42 -14.02 -1.04 -2.99
CA VAL A 42 -13.98 -0.35 -4.28
C VAL A 42 -12.79 0.60 -4.32
N THR A 43 -12.24 0.81 -5.51
CA THR A 43 -11.17 1.78 -5.75
C THR A 43 -11.76 3.02 -6.41
N PHE A 44 -11.28 4.20 -6.02
CA PHE A 44 -11.64 5.48 -6.64
C PHE A 44 -10.53 6.02 -7.55
N VAL A 45 -9.38 5.36 -7.53
CA VAL A 45 -8.22 5.63 -8.37
C VAL A 45 -7.79 4.37 -9.11
N GLU A 46 -7.00 4.55 -10.17
CA GLU A 46 -6.35 3.45 -10.85
C GLU A 46 -5.32 2.79 -9.92
N ILE A 47 -5.37 1.46 -9.82
CA ILE A 47 -4.37 0.67 -9.11
C ILE A 47 -3.37 0.14 -10.14
N PRO A 48 -2.07 0.49 -10.04
CA PRO A 48 -1.07 -0.02 -10.95
C PRO A 48 -1.00 -1.55 -10.96
N ALA A 49 -0.62 -2.12 -12.10
CA ALA A 49 -0.39 -3.55 -12.19
C ALA A 49 0.68 -3.99 -11.18
N ASN A 50 0.47 -5.16 -10.56
CA ASN A 50 1.33 -5.74 -9.53
C ASN A 50 1.35 -4.99 -8.18
N THR A 51 0.40 -4.08 -7.93
CA THR A 51 0.19 -3.55 -6.57
C THR A 51 -0.31 -4.65 -5.64
N VAL A 52 0.36 -4.83 -4.50
CA VAL A 52 -0.08 -5.72 -3.42
C VAL A 52 -0.80 -4.89 -2.38
N ILE A 53 -2.09 -5.17 -2.16
CA ILE A 53 -2.91 -4.53 -1.12
C ILE A 53 -3.06 -5.53 0.03
N ILE A 54 -2.68 -5.12 1.24
CA ILE A 54 -2.72 -5.94 2.44
C ILE A 54 -3.67 -5.27 3.44
N PHE A 55 -4.64 -6.02 3.93
CA PHE A 55 -5.53 -5.58 5.01
C PHE A 55 -5.18 -6.34 6.29
N THR A 56 -5.23 -5.66 7.43
CA THR A 56 -5.15 -6.28 8.76
C THR A 56 -6.40 -5.92 9.54
N ASP A 57 -6.89 -6.86 10.32
CA ASP A 57 -8.00 -6.74 11.26
C ASP A 57 -7.56 -6.23 12.65
N ASN A 58 -6.28 -5.89 12.84
CA ASN A 58 -5.76 -5.28 14.07
C ASN A 58 -6.09 -3.78 14.17
N GLY A 59 -7.38 -3.46 14.34
CA GLY A 59 -7.86 -2.12 14.73
C GLY A 59 -7.78 -1.88 16.22
#